data_AF-A0A832TID2-F1
#
_entry.id   AF-A0A832TID2-F1
#
_cell.length_a   1.000
_cell.length_b   1.000
_cell.length_c   1.000
_cell.angle_alpha   90.00
_cell.angle_beta   90.00
_cell.angle_gamma   90.00
#
_symmetry.space_group_name_H-M   'P 1'
#
loop_
_entity.id
_entity.type
_entity.pdbx_description
1 polymer ?
#
loop_
_entity_poly.entity_id
_entity_poly.type
_entity_poly.pdbx_seq_one_letter_code
_entity_poly.pdbx_strand_id
1 'polypeptide(L)'
;MEVYHFHRTQQCYSCRTVGAYAEETVKTYFAPELESGRVVFGHINIEEPENKALVDQYEPTGSSLWIGVYDKDGFHKEENVNVWYKIGDKEAYLAYLKEVVDKRLAGDLS
;
A
#
# COMPACT_ATOMS: atom_id res chain seq x y z
N MET A 1 -0.49 -11.01 0.50
CA MET A 1 -0.95 -9.64 0.81
C MET A 1 -0.38 -8.69 -0.21
N GLU A 2 -1.13 -7.66 -0.56
CA GLU A 2 -0.77 -6.64 -1.51
C GLU A 2 -0.75 -5.27 -0.80
N VAL A 3 0.26 -4.45 -1.09
CA VAL A 3 0.37 -3.06 -0.65
C VAL A 3 0.63 -2.21 -1.89
N TYR A 4 -0.38 -1.50 -2.37
CA TYR A 4 -0.27 -0.72 -3.60
C TYR A 4 -0.43 0.76 -3.34
N HIS A 5 0.54 1.54 -3.82
CA HIS A 5 0.42 2.99 -3.93
C HIS A 5 -0.11 3.31 -5.32
N PHE A 6 -1.39 3.66 -5.41
CA PHE A 6 -1.98 4.17 -6.64
C PHE A 6 -1.64 5.66 -6.79
N HIS A 7 -1.32 6.08 -8.01
CA HIS A 7 -1.00 7.47 -8.33
C HIS A 7 -1.36 7.80 -9.78
N ARG A 8 -1.29 9.08 -10.12
CA ARG A 8 -1.32 9.56 -11.51
C ARG A 8 0.10 9.83 -11.99
N THR A 9 0.28 10.05 -13.29
CA THR A 9 1.56 10.43 -13.89
C THR A 9 2.09 11.71 -13.22
N GLN A 10 1.22 12.71 -13.08
CA GLN A 10 1.54 13.95 -12.38
C GLN A 10 1.19 13.81 -10.89
N GLN A 11 2.20 13.97 -10.04
CA GLN A 11 2.05 13.77 -8.60
C GLN A 11 2.44 15.03 -7.83
N CYS A 12 1.62 15.36 -6.83
CA CYS A 12 1.93 16.36 -5.83
C CYS A 12 3.04 15.88 -4.89
N TYR A 13 3.65 16.79 -4.11
CA TYR A 13 4.71 16.40 -3.16
C TYR A 13 4.22 15.35 -2.15
N SER A 14 3.07 15.58 -1.49
CA SER A 14 2.51 14.64 -0.51
C SER A 14 2.15 13.29 -1.12
N CYS A 15 1.64 13.28 -2.36
CA CYS A 15 1.33 12.08 -3.15
C CYS A 15 2.59 11.20 -3.28
N ARG A 16 3.71 11.80 -3.70
CA ARG A 16 4.99 11.11 -3.81
C ARG A 16 5.52 10.64 -2.46
N THR A 17 5.36 11.46 -1.42
CA THR A 17 5.83 11.14 -0.06
C THR A 17 5.09 9.94 0.53
N VAL A 18 3.77 9.82 0.34
CA VAL A 18 3.02 8.64 0.79
C VAL A 18 3.56 7.38 0.13
N GLY A 19 3.77 7.39 -1.18
CA GLY A 19 4.35 6.25 -1.89
C GLY A 19 5.76 5.90 -1.39
N ALA A 20 6.64 6.90 -1.29
CA ALA A 20 8.03 6.69 -0.91
C ALA A 20 8.17 6.12 0.51
N TYR A 21 7.38 6.61 1.47
CA TYR A 21 7.42 6.07 2.83
C TYR A 21 6.79 4.67 2.92
N ALA A 22 5.78 4.37 2.10
CA ALA A 22 5.25 3.01 2.01
C ALA A 22 6.30 2.03 1.48
N GLU A 23 6.97 2.40 0.38
CA GLU A 23 8.05 1.62 -0.23
C GLU A 23 9.19 1.38 0.77
N GLU A 24 9.61 2.42 1.48
CA GLU A 24 10.65 2.31 2.50
C GLU A 24 10.25 1.40 3.65
N THR A 25 8.99 1.49 4.11
CA THR A 25 8.48 0.63 5.18
C THR A 25 8.54 -0.84 4.78
N VAL A 26 8.01 -1.19 3.59
CA VAL A 26 7.99 -2.59 3.14
C VAL A 26 9.39 -3.14 2.90
N LYS A 27 10.29 -2.35 2.29
CA LYS A 27 11.67 -2.78 2.03
C LYS A 27 12.49 -2.93 3.32
N THR A 28 12.24 -2.09 4.32
CA THR A 28 13.00 -2.10 5.58
C THR A 28 12.56 -3.22 6.52
N TYR A 29 11.26 -3.44 6.67
CA TYR A 29 10.73 -4.32 7.71
C TYR A 29 10.21 -5.67 7.20
N PHE A 30 9.98 -5.81 5.89
CA PHE A 30 9.33 -6.97 5.29
C PHE A 30 10.12 -7.54 4.10
N ALA A 31 11.44 -7.38 4.09
CA ALA A 31 12.30 -7.90 3.02
C ALA A 31 12.11 -9.42 2.78
N PRO A 32 12.07 -10.29 3.81
CA PRO A 32 11.82 -11.73 3.59
C PRO A 32 10.43 -12.01 3.00
N GLU A 33 9.42 -11.26 3.40
CA GLU A 33 8.06 -11.37 2.86
C GLU A 33 7.96 -10.90 1.41
N LEU A 34 8.71 -9.87 1.04
CA LEU A 34 8.85 -9.42 -0.35
C LEU A 34 9.54 -10.49 -1.20
N GLU A 35 10.65 -11.05 -0.71
CA GLU A 35 11.41 -12.11 -1.40
C GLU A 35 10.59 -13.38 -1.60
N SER A 36 9.75 -13.74 -0.62
CA SER A 36 8.87 -14.92 -0.69
C SER A 36 7.55 -14.67 -1.42
N GLY A 37 7.22 -13.42 -1.77
CA GLY A 37 5.93 -13.04 -2.35
C GLY A 37 4.75 -13.05 -1.37
N ARG A 38 5.00 -13.18 -0.06
CA ARG A 38 3.96 -13.06 0.97
C ARG A 38 3.41 -11.64 1.06
N VAL A 39 4.29 -10.64 0.86
CA VAL A 39 3.92 -9.24 0.62
C VAL A 39 4.30 -8.90 -0.82
N VAL A 40 3.38 -8.31 -1.55
CA VAL A 40 3.62 -7.71 -2.87
C VAL A 40 3.47 -6.21 -2.71
N PHE A 41 4.45 -5.45 -3.22
CA PHE A 41 4.40 -3.99 -3.22
C PHE A 41 4.49 -3.43 -4.64
N GLY A 42 3.80 -2.33 -4.92
CA GLY A 42 3.92 -1.64 -6.20
C GLY A 42 3.43 -0.20 -6.19
N HIS A 43 4.06 0.62 -7.04
CA HIS A 43 3.53 1.91 -7.46
C HIS A 43 2.73 1.72 -8.75
N ILE A 44 1.45 2.05 -8.71
CA ILE A 44 0.51 1.76 -9.79
C ILE A 44 0.00 3.08 -10.37
N ASN A 45 0.42 3.39 -11.59
CA ASN A 45 -0.11 4.54 -12.31
C ASN A 45 -1.51 4.21 -12.85
N ILE A 46 -2.54 4.92 -12.37
CA ILE A 46 -3.93 4.65 -12.74
C ILE A 46 -4.27 5.06 -14.18
N GLU A 47 -3.37 5.79 -14.85
CA GLU A 47 -3.54 6.27 -16.22
C GLU A 47 -2.94 5.30 -17.25
N GLU A 48 -2.19 4.30 -16.79
CA GLU A 48 -1.50 3.31 -17.62
C GLU A 48 -2.40 2.10 -17.91
N PRO A 49 -2.64 1.75 -19.20
CA PRO A 49 -3.55 0.66 -19.58
C PRO A 49 -3.13 -0.72 -19.07
N GLU A 50 -1.83 -0.96 -18.87
CA GLU A 50 -1.29 -2.18 -18.27
C GLU A 50 -1.78 -2.41 -16.84
N ASN A 51 -2.12 -1.33 -16.12
CA ASN A 51 -2.57 -1.38 -14.74
C ASN A 51 -4.10 -1.53 -14.62
N LYS A 52 -4.83 -1.62 -15.74
CA LYS A 52 -6.30 -1.63 -15.76
C LYS A 52 -6.92 -2.68 -14.83
N ALA A 53 -6.36 -3.90 -14.81
CA ALA A 53 -6.90 -4.97 -13.96
C ALA A 53 -6.82 -4.62 -12.46
N LEU A 54 -5.70 -4.04 -12.02
CA LEU A 54 -5.53 -3.57 -10.63
C LEU A 54 -6.41 -2.37 -10.33
N VAL A 55 -6.54 -1.42 -11.28
CA VAL A 55 -7.42 -0.25 -11.13
C VAL A 55 -8.89 -0.67 -11.03
N ASP A 56 -9.33 -1.63 -11.83
CA ASP A 56 -10.70 -2.16 -11.75
C ASP A 56 -10.91 -2.98 -10.45
N GLN A 57 -9.89 -3.71 -9.99
CA GLN A 57 -9.96 -4.47 -8.74
C GLN A 57 -10.01 -3.56 -7.51
N TYR A 58 -9.21 -2.49 -7.47
CA TYR A 58 -9.08 -1.61 -6.31
C TYR A 58 -9.98 -0.37 -6.35
N GLU A 59 -10.39 0.08 -7.53
CA GLU A 59 -11.23 1.26 -7.76
C GLU A 59 -10.70 2.55 -7.11
N PRO A 60 -9.39 2.86 -7.22
CA PRO A 60 -8.83 4.07 -6.64
C PRO A 60 -9.42 5.32 -7.32
N THR A 61 -9.78 6.32 -6.53
CA THR A 61 -10.29 7.62 -7.06
C THR A 61 -9.15 8.61 -7.35
N GLY A 62 -7.95 8.33 -6.87
CA GLY A 62 -6.76 9.19 -7.01
C GLY A 62 -5.53 8.60 -6.33
N SER A 63 -4.59 9.47 -5.96
CA SER A 63 -3.41 9.04 -5.20
C SER A 63 -3.84 8.49 -3.85
N SER A 64 -3.45 7.26 -3.54
CA SER A 64 -3.90 6.52 -2.37
C SER A 64 -2.97 5.35 -2.06
N LEU A 65 -2.98 4.87 -0.82
CA LEU A 65 -2.31 3.64 -0.41
C LEU A 65 -3.37 2.61 -0.05
N TRP A 66 -3.32 1.45 -0.68
CA TRP A 66 -4.28 0.37 -0.47
C TRP A 66 -3.59 -0.88 0.04
N ILE A 67 -4.32 -1.62 0.88
CA ILE A 67 -3.91 -2.93 1.37
C ILE A 67 -4.94 -3.95 0.89
N GLY A 68 -4.45 -4.98 0.22
CA GLY A 68 -5.22 -6.14 -0.22
C GLY A 68 -4.81 -7.39 0.53
N VAL A 69 -5.79 -8.14 1.01
CA VAL A 69 -5.60 -9.42 1.69
C VAL A 69 -6.50 -10.48 1.08
N TYR A 70 -6.02 -11.72 1.07
CA TYR A 70 -6.79 -12.88 0.65
C TYR A 70 -6.98 -13.78 1.86
N ASP A 71 -8.22 -14.14 2.14
CA ASP A 71 -8.57 -15.12 3.17
C ASP A 71 -9.51 -16.20 2.59
N LYS A 72 -10.15 -16.98 3.46
CA LYS A 72 -11.09 -18.05 3.08
C LYS A 72 -12.35 -17.53 2.36
N ASP A 73 -12.73 -16.29 2.61
CA ASP A 73 -13.95 -15.66 2.08
C ASP A 73 -13.68 -14.86 0.80
N GLY A 74 -12.40 -14.64 0.48
CA GLY A 74 -11.95 -14.10 -0.81
C GLY A 74 -10.96 -12.97 -0.64
N PHE A 75 -11.00 -12.05 -1.62
CA PHE A 75 -10.17 -10.85 -1.62
C PHE A 75 -10.86 -9.70 -0.90
N HIS A 76 -10.16 -9.06 0.02
CA HIS A 76 -10.60 -7.85 0.71
C HIS A 76 -9.57 -6.74 0.48
N LYS A 77 -10.07 -5.53 0.22
CA LYS A 77 -9.25 -4.34 0.02
C LYS A 77 -9.69 -3.24 0.96
N GLU A 78 -8.73 -2.47 1.47
CA GLU A 78 -9.00 -1.24 2.20
C GLU A 78 -8.03 -0.13 1.76
N GLU A 79 -8.54 1.09 1.67
CA GLU A 79 -7.70 2.26 1.54
C GLU A 79 -7.17 2.65 2.93
N ASN A 80 -5.86 2.77 3.07
CA ASN A 80 -5.26 3.25 4.30
C ASN A 80 -5.18 4.77 4.31
N VAL A 81 -6.26 5.44 4.72
CA VAL A 81 -6.33 6.90 4.78
C VAL A 81 -5.46 7.50 5.90
N ASN A 82 -5.12 6.72 6.92
CA ASN A 82 -4.38 7.22 8.08
C ASN A 82 -2.93 7.60 7.78
N VAL A 83 -2.35 7.04 6.70
CA VAL A 83 -0.99 7.38 6.26
C VAL A 83 -0.86 8.87 5.93
N TRP A 84 -1.93 9.51 5.43
CA TRP A 84 -1.95 10.93 5.09
C TRP A 84 -1.70 11.84 6.30
N TYR A 85 -2.22 11.46 7.48
CA TYR A 85 -2.01 12.21 8.71
C TYR A 85 -0.59 12.06 9.29
N LYS A 86 0.22 11.17 8.72
CA LYS A 86 1.56 10.83 9.21
C LYS A 86 2.68 11.29 8.29
N ILE A 87 2.37 11.82 7.11
CA ILE A 87 3.41 12.24 6.13
C ILE A 87 4.35 13.34 6.64
N GLY A 88 3.94 14.10 7.65
CA GLY A 88 4.78 15.12 8.29
C GLY A 88 5.80 14.57 9.28
N ASP A 89 5.66 13.30 9.68
CA ASP A 89 6.56 12.60 10.59
C ASP A 89 6.86 11.21 10.02
N LYS A 90 8.02 11.11 9.36
CA LYS A 90 8.45 9.90 8.68
C LYS A 90 8.55 8.69 9.63
N GLU A 91 9.08 8.87 10.84
CA GLU A 91 9.24 7.76 11.79
C GLU A 91 7.86 7.25 12.24
N ALA A 92 6.93 8.17 12.54
CA ALA A 92 5.56 7.81 12.87
C ALA A 92 4.82 7.12 11.72
N TYR A 93 5.07 7.52 10.47
CA TYR A 93 4.54 6.84 9.29
C TYR A 93 5.05 5.40 9.22
N LEU A 94 6.38 5.22 9.25
CA LEU A 94 7.03 3.91 9.09
C LEU A 94 6.57 2.94 10.19
N ALA A 95 6.56 3.39 11.44
CA ALA A 95 6.11 2.60 12.57
C ALA A 95 4.64 2.19 12.44
N TYR A 96 3.77 3.13 12.04
CA TYR A 96 2.35 2.84 11.84
C TYR A 96 2.11 1.83 10.72
N LEU A 97 2.67 2.08 9.53
CA LEU A 97 2.41 1.20 8.40
C LEU A 97 3.00 -0.19 8.64
N LYS A 98 4.15 -0.27 9.34
CA LYS A 98 4.68 -1.55 9.81
C LYS A 98 3.67 -2.31 10.66
N GLU A 99 3.09 -1.67 11.67
CA GLU A 99 2.08 -2.31 12.54
C GLU A 99 0.87 -2.82 11.75
N VAL A 100 0.39 -2.01 10.78
CA VAL A 100 -0.73 -2.43 9.92
C VAL A 100 -0.36 -3.66 9.10
N VAL A 101 0.80 -3.66 8.44
CA VAL A 101 1.26 -4.81 7.64
C VAL A 101 1.47 -6.05 8.52
N ASP A 102 2.03 -5.91 9.71
CA ASP A 102 2.19 -7.01 10.68
C ASP A 102 0.84 -7.64 11.04
N LYS A 103 -0.19 -6.84 11.36
CA LYS A 103 -1.54 -7.32 11.67
C LYS A 103 -2.14 -8.10 10.51
N ARG A 104 -2.10 -7.51 9.32
CA ARG A 104 -2.66 -8.14 8.11
C ARG A 104 -1.93 -9.43 7.77
N LEU A 105 -0.62 -9.55 8.06
CA LEU A 105 0.16 -10.76 7.85
C LEU A 105 -0.17 -11.86 8.87
N ALA A 106 -0.57 -11.46 10.08
CA ALA A 106 -1.07 -12.36 11.11
C ALA A 106 -2.54 -12.80 10.88
N GLY A 107 -3.18 -12.32 9.82
CA GLY A 107 -4.60 -12.59 9.54
C GLY A 107 -5.56 -11.75 10.39
N ASP A 108 -5.06 -10.73 11.07
CA ASP A 108 -5.88 -9.75 11.79
C ASP A 108 -6.35 -8.67 10.80
N LEU A 109 -7.64 -8.67 10.51
CA LEU A 109 -8.33 -7.73 9.61
C LEU A 109 -9.05 -6.59 10.36
N SER A 110 -8.86 -6.49 11.69
CA SER A 110 -9.46 -5.43 12.51
C SER A 110 -8.80 -4.06 12.38
#